data_AF-A0AAU4L508-F1
#
_entry.id   AF-A0AAU4L508-F1
#
_cell.length_a   1.000
_cell.length_b   1.000
_cell.length_c   1.000
_cell.angle_alpha   90.00
_cell.angle_beta   90.00
_cell.angle_gamma   90.00
#
_symmetry.space_group_name_H-M   'P 1'
#
loop_
_entity.id
_entity.type
_entity.pdbx_description
1 polymer ?
#
loop_
_entity_poly.entity_id
_entity_poly.type
_entity_poly.pdbx_seq_one_letter_code
_entity_poly.pdbx_strand_id
1 'polypeptide(L)'
;MDETLWAATSAITGVIGNIAAILIATASMRRADLALSQAQEIADRAVTAHYNIDGATAAVAWREQVIALHDRGLSTEQIRHIMLLEDGGEGYERSNGRIDDILAGIPRRDP
;
A
#
# COMPACT_ATOMS: atom_id res chain seq x y z
N MET A 1 52.54 -34.26 31.28
CA MET A 1 51.47 -33.31 30.94
C MET A 1 50.19 -34.07 31.18
N ASP A 2 49.53 -33.76 32.28
CA ASP A 2 48.66 -34.70 32.97
C ASP A 2 47.29 -34.77 32.29
N GLU A 3 46.70 -35.96 32.29
CA GLU A 3 45.41 -36.31 31.69
C GLU A 3 44.27 -35.38 32.16
N THR A 4 44.40 -34.84 33.38
CA THR A 4 43.54 -33.82 33.98
C THR A 4 43.61 -32.46 33.29
N LEU A 5 44.78 -32.05 32.79
CA LEU A 5 44.97 -30.78 32.09
C LEU A 5 44.32 -30.81 30.70
N TRP A 6 44.42 -31.95 30.01
CA TRP A 6 43.80 -32.18 28.70
C TRP A 6 42.27 -32.24 28.81
N ALA A 7 41.75 -32.96 29.81
CA ALA A 7 40.31 -32.98 30.10
C ALA A 7 39.78 -31.57 30.43
N ALA A 8 40.49 -30.80 31.27
CA ALA A 8 40.10 -29.43 31.61
C ALA A 8 40.10 -28.50 30.39
N THR A 9 41.11 -28.58 29.51
CA THR A 9 41.14 -27.78 28.29
C THR A 9 40.01 -28.14 27.33
N SER A 10 39.73 -29.44 27.12
CA SER A 10 38.62 -29.88 26.27
C SER A 10 37.25 -29.41 26.77
N ALA A 11 37.03 -29.42 28.10
CA ALA A 11 35.79 -28.96 28.70
C ALA A 11 35.60 -27.45 28.52
N ILE A 12 36.66 -26.66 28.72
CA ILE A 12 36.65 -25.21 28.52
C ILE A 12 36.37 -24.88 27.04
N THR A 13 37.00 -25.57 26.11
CA THR A 13 36.77 -25.37 24.67
C THR A 13 35.32 -25.70 24.28
N GLY A 14 34.74 -26.77 24.82
CA GLY A 14 33.35 -27.14 24.59
C GLY A 14 32.36 -26.08 25.10
N VAL A 15 32.60 -25.52 26.28
CA VAL A 15 31.76 -24.46 26.86
C VAL A 15 31.85 -23.17 26.04
N ILE A 16 33.06 -22.75 25.64
CA ILE A 16 33.26 -21.56 24.81
C ILE A 16 32.57 -21.72 23.45
N GLY A 17 32.69 -22.89 22.82
CA GLY A 17 32.01 -23.19 21.56
C GLY A 17 30.49 -23.07 21.65
N ASN A 18 29.90 -23.61 22.72
CA ASN A 18 28.46 -23.50 22.97
C ASN A 18 28.00 -22.05 23.19
N ILE A 19 28.77 -21.26 23.95
CA ILE A 19 28.46 -19.83 24.17
C ILE A 19 28.50 -19.06 22.84
N ALA A 20 29.53 -19.29 22.01
CA ALA A 20 29.64 -18.66 20.70
C ALA A 20 28.46 -19.03 19.78
N ALA A 21 28.05 -20.31 19.77
CA ALA A 21 26.89 -20.77 19.00
C ALA A 21 25.59 -20.09 19.45
N ILE A 22 25.35 -19.96 20.75
CA ILE A 22 24.18 -19.27 21.31
C ILE A 22 24.17 -17.79 20.91
N LEU A 23 25.33 -17.12 20.97
CA LEU A 23 25.44 -15.71 20.58
C LEU A 23 25.16 -15.51 19.09
N ILE A 24 25.71 -16.38 18.23
CA ILE A 24 25.47 -16.33 16.78
C ILE A 24 24.00 -16.60 16.47
N ALA A 25 23.39 -17.62 17.10
CA ALA A 25 21.97 -17.91 16.94
C ALA A 25 21.10 -16.72 17.35
N THR A 26 21.41 -16.08 18.48
CA THR A 26 20.68 -14.89 18.96
C THR A 26 20.84 -13.70 18.01
N ALA A 27 22.05 -13.45 17.51
CA ALA A 27 22.28 -12.39 16.54
C ALA A 27 21.55 -12.66 15.21
N SER A 28 21.53 -13.91 14.76
CA SER A 28 20.79 -14.34 13.57
C SER A 28 19.29 -14.15 13.73
N MET A 29 18.72 -14.54 14.88
CA MET A 29 17.31 -14.35 15.18
C MET A 29 16.94 -12.86 15.17
N ARG A 30 17.72 -12.00 15.84
CA ARG A 30 17.49 -10.55 15.82
C ARG A 30 17.54 -9.95 14.42
N ARG A 31 18.47 -10.41 13.57
CA ARG A 31 18.54 -9.97 12.17
C ARG A 31 17.31 -10.43 11.37
N ALA A 32 16.84 -11.65 11.61
CA ALA A 32 15.62 -12.15 11.00
C ALA A 32 14.39 -11.35 11.44
N ASP A 33 14.26 -11.01 12.72
CA ASP A 33 13.16 -10.18 13.25
C ASP A 33 13.16 -8.78 12.61
N LEU A 34 14.33 -8.16 12.47
CA LEU A 34 14.47 -6.87 11.79
C LEU A 34 14.08 -6.97 10.30
N ALA A 35 14.51 -8.03 9.62
CA ALA A 35 14.16 -8.25 8.21
C ALA A 35 12.65 -8.49 8.03
N LEU A 36 12.02 -9.24 8.95
CA LEU A 36 10.58 -9.46 8.95
C LEU A 36 9.80 -8.16 9.20
N SER A 37 10.23 -7.35 10.18
CA SER A 37 9.59 -6.06 10.45
C SER A 37 9.69 -5.11 9.26
N GLN A 38 10.85 -5.05 8.60
CA GLN A 38 11.01 -4.27 7.37
C GLN A 38 10.13 -4.80 6.23
N ALA A 39 10.02 -6.11 6.08
CA ALA A 39 9.17 -6.72 5.06
C ALA A 39 7.68 -6.40 5.29
N GLN A 40 7.22 -6.43 6.54
CA GLN A 40 5.85 -6.02 6.89
C GLN A 40 5.60 -4.56 6.54
N GLU A 41 6.52 -3.66 6.91
CA GLU A 41 6.37 -2.24 6.60
C GLU A 41 6.36 -1.97 5.09
N ILE A 42 7.19 -2.67 4.31
CA ILE A 42 7.18 -2.59 2.85
C ILE A 42 5.85 -3.10 2.28
N ALA A 43 5.33 -4.21 2.80
CA ALA A 43 4.06 -4.78 2.37
C ALA A 43 2.90 -3.81 2.65
N ASP A 44 2.83 -3.22 3.84
CA ASP A 44 1.78 -2.26 4.21
C ASP A 44 1.83 -0.99 3.33
N ARG A 45 3.02 -0.47 3.07
CA ARG A 45 3.21 0.65 2.15
C ARG A 45 2.79 0.29 0.72
N ALA A 46 3.13 -0.92 0.25
CA ALA A 46 2.76 -1.38 -1.09
C ALA A 46 1.25 -1.53 -1.24
N VAL A 47 0.57 -2.10 -0.24
CA VAL A 47 -0.90 -2.20 -0.21
C VAL A 47 -1.54 -0.82 -0.23
N THR A 48 -1.06 0.11 0.59
CA THR A 48 -1.56 1.49 0.61
C THR A 48 -1.34 2.19 -0.73
N ALA A 49 -0.17 2.02 -1.34
CA ALA A 49 0.12 2.58 -2.66
C ALA A 49 -0.81 2.00 -3.73
N HIS A 50 -1.11 0.69 -3.66
CA HIS A 50 -2.03 0.04 -4.58
C HIS A 50 -3.45 0.61 -4.45
N TYR A 51 -3.98 0.74 -3.23
CA TYR A 51 -5.27 1.38 -2.99
C TYR A 51 -5.32 2.82 -3.51
N ASN A 52 -4.23 3.59 -3.36
CA ASN A 52 -4.16 4.95 -3.90
C ASN A 52 -4.16 4.96 -5.44
N ILE A 53 -3.49 4.00 -6.10
CA ILE A 53 -3.49 3.85 -7.56
C ILE A 53 -4.89 3.48 -8.06
N ASP A 54 -5.55 2.54 -7.40
CA ASP A 54 -6.90 2.11 -7.77
C ASP A 54 -7.90 3.26 -7.60
N GLY A 55 -7.80 3.99 -6.49
CA GLY A 55 -8.59 5.21 -6.26
C GLY A 55 -8.34 6.30 -7.30
N ALA A 56 -7.07 6.52 -7.69
CA ALA A 56 -6.74 7.46 -8.75
C ALA A 56 -7.30 7.03 -10.11
N THR A 57 -7.25 5.72 -10.42
CA THR A 57 -7.81 5.16 -11.66
C THR A 57 -9.33 5.33 -11.71
N ALA A 58 -10.02 5.07 -10.59
CA ALA A 58 -11.46 5.30 -10.46
C ALA A 58 -11.82 6.78 -10.65
N ALA A 59 -11.04 7.70 -10.07
CA ALA A 59 -11.25 9.14 -10.23
C ALA A 59 -11.02 9.62 -11.68
N VAL A 60 -10.05 9.04 -12.40
CA VAL A 60 -9.84 9.31 -13.83
C VAL A 60 -11.03 8.82 -14.66
N ALA A 61 -11.47 7.57 -14.47
CA ALA A 61 -12.61 7.01 -15.18
C ALA A 61 -13.89 7.82 -14.93
N TRP A 62 -14.13 8.21 -13.68
CA TRP A 62 -15.20 9.13 -13.29
C TRP A 62 -15.17 10.43 -14.11
N ARG A 63 -14.01 11.09 -14.14
CA ARG A 63 -13.84 12.36 -14.85
C ARG A 63 -14.09 12.20 -16.35
N GLU A 64 -13.59 11.13 -16.96
CA GLU A 64 -13.82 10.83 -18.37
C GLU A 64 -15.31 10.64 -18.69
N GLN A 65 -16.04 9.94 -17.81
CA GLN A 65 -17.48 9.73 -17.97
C GLN A 65 -18.27 11.04 -17.86
N VAL A 66 -17.93 11.90 -16.90
CA VAL A 66 -18.52 13.24 -16.76
C VAL A 66 -18.33 14.07 -18.04
N ILE A 67 -17.10 14.09 -18.57
CA ILE A 67 -16.80 14.80 -19.82
C ILE A 67 -17.57 14.21 -21.00
N ALA A 68 -17.63 12.88 -21.10
CA ALA A 68 -18.34 12.20 -22.19
C ALA A 68 -19.86 12.43 -22.16
N LEU A 69 -20.45 12.62 -20.97
CA LEU A 69 -21.86 13.00 -20.85
C LEU A 69 -22.08 14.48 -21.19
N HIS A 70 -21.18 15.35 -20.75
CA HIS A 70 -21.21 16.77 -21.12
C HIS A 70 -21.08 16.98 -22.64
N ASP A 71 -20.19 16.22 -23.30
CA ASP A 71 -20.02 16.24 -24.76
C ASP A 71 -21.26 15.76 -25.53
N ARG A 72 -22.14 15.00 -24.88
CA ARG A 72 -23.47 14.61 -25.42
C ARG A 72 -24.54 15.68 -25.17
N GLY A 73 -24.17 16.85 -24.65
CA GLY A 73 -25.05 17.99 -24.43
C GLY A 73 -25.77 17.99 -23.08
N LEU A 74 -25.48 17.04 -22.18
CA LEU A 74 -26.15 16.97 -20.87
C LEU A 74 -25.72 18.13 -19.96
N SER A 75 -26.64 18.64 -19.15
CA SER A 75 -26.32 19.63 -18.12
C SER A 75 -25.63 18.99 -16.93
N THR A 76 -24.90 19.79 -16.16
CA THR A 76 -24.30 19.40 -14.86
C THR A 76 -25.31 18.68 -13.95
N GLU A 77 -26.55 19.19 -13.85
CA GLU A 77 -27.61 18.54 -13.06
C GLU A 77 -28.05 17.17 -13.61
N GLN A 78 -28.17 17.04 -14.94
CA GLN A 78 -28.52 15.77 -15.57
C GLN A 78 -27.41 14.74 -15.39
N ILE A 79 -26.15 15.15 -15.56
CA ILE A 79 -24.98 14.32 -15.30
C ILE A 79 -25.00 13.87 -13.85
N ARG A 80 -25.14 14.80 -12.90
CA ARG A 80 -25.19 14.47 -11.47
C ARG A 80 -26.28 13.45 -11.15
N HIS A 81 -27.46 13.60 -11.74
CA HIS A 81 -28.55 12.65 -11.54
C HIS A 81 -28.22 11.24 -12.07
N ILE A 82 -27.67 11.13 -13.28
CA ILE A 82 -27.27 9.85 -13.87
C ILE A 82 -26.18 9.18 -13.04
N MET A 83 -25.15 9.95 -12.70
CA MET A 83 -23.99 9.44 -11.96
C MET A 83 -24.34 9.02 -10.53
N LEU A 84 -25.32 9.67 -9.90
CA LEU A 84 -25.81 9.30 -8.57
C LEU A 84 -26.59 7.97 -8.59
N LEU A 85 -27.28 7.65 -9.68
CA LEU A 85 -28.01 6.39 -9.85
C LEU A 85 -27.08 5.19 -10.12
N GLU A 86 -25.93 5.42 -10.74
CA GLU A 86 -24.97 4.35 -11.09
C GLU A 86 -24.29 3.73 -9.84
N ASP A 87 -24.12 4.50 -8.77
CA ASP A 87 -23.44 4.06 -7.52
C ASP A 87 -24.36 3.61 -6.39
N GLY A 88 -25.68 3.62 -6.60
CA GLY A 88 -26.63 3.40 -5.51
C GLY A 88 -26.80 4.59 -4.55
N GLY A 89 -26.44 5.81 -4.97
CA GLY A 89 -26.93 7.05 -4.36
C GLY A 89 -25.96 7.84 -3.47
N GLU A 90 -24.75 7.36 -3.16
CA GLU A 90 -23.82 8.09 -2.29
C GLU A 90 -23.09 9.25 -2.99
N GLY A 91 -23.01 9.23 -4.32
CA GLY A 91 -22.50 10.33 -5.15
C GLY A 91 -20.98 10.48 -5.07
N TYR A 92 -20.30 10.14 -6.17
CA TYR A 92 -18.84 10.16 -6.28
C TYR A 92 -18.17 11.55 -6.23
N GLU A 93 -18.92 12.67 -6.20
CA GLU A 93 -18.31 14.02 -6.23
C GLU A 93 -17.37 14.28 -5.04
N ARG A 94 -17.63 13.66 -3.88
CA ARG A 94 -16.82 13.83 -2.67
C ARG A 94 -15.42 13.21 -2.80
N SER A 95 -15.32 12.05 -3.45
CA SER A 95 -14.09 11.28 -3.60
C SER A 95 -13.38 11.52 -4.92
N ASN A 96 -14.13 11.80 -5.99
CA ASN A 96 -13.62 11.84 -7.37
C ASN A 96 -13.62 13.26 -7.99
N GLY A 97 -14.12 14.26 -7.27
CA GLY A 97 -14.16 15.66 -7.68
C GLY A 97 -15.52 16.12 -8.15
N ARG A 98 -15.82 17.41 -7.90
CA ARG A 98 -17.11 18.02 -8.21
C ARG A 98 -17.28 18.17 -9.72
N ILE A 99 -18.48 17.84 -10.23
CA ILE A 99 -18.80 17.93 -11.66
C ILE A 99 -18.60 19.37 -12.16
N ASP A 100 -19.01 20.36 -11.37
CA ASP A 100 -18.86 21.78 -11.71
C ASP A 100 -17.38 22.16 -11.94
N ASP A 101 -16.48 21.68 -11.09
CA ASP A 101 -15.04 21.98 -11.17
C ASP A 101 -14.40 21.28 -12.38
N ILE A 102 -14.84 20.06 -12.67
CA ILE A 102 -14.38 19.29 -13.84
C ILE A 102 -14.76 20.00 -15.15
N LEU A 103 -15.96 20.60 -15.20
CA LEU A 103 -16.52 21.21 -16.40
C LEU A 103 -16.28 22.73 -16.51
N ALA A 104 -15.75 23.39 -15.48
CA ALA A 104 -15.61 24.85 -15.40
C ALA A 104 -14.89 25.51 -16.61
N GLY A 105 -14.02 24.76 -17.31
CA GLY A 105 -13.30 25.23 -18.50
C GLY A 105 -13.71 24.53 -19.81
N ILE A 106 -14.73 23.67 -19.80
CA ILE A 106 -15.12 22.87 -20.96
C ILE A 106 -16.35 23.51 -21.61
N PRO A 107 -16.21 24.10 -22.82
CA PRO A 107 -17.35 24.72 -23.49
C PRO A 107 -18.39 23.65 -23.85
N ARG A 108 -19.65 23.99 -23.61
CA ARG A 108 -20.78 23.12 -23.94
C ARG A 108 -20.91 23.02 -25.46
N ARG A 109 -20.88 21.80 -26.00
CA ARG A 109 -21.26 21.56 -27.39
C ARG A 109 -22.78 21.44 -27.44
N ASP A 110 -23.41 22.34 -28.17
CA ASP A 110 -24.82 22.18 -28.51
C ASP A 110 -25.00 20.92 -29.37
N PRO A 111 -26.08 20.16 -29.17
CA PRO A 111 -26.33 18.88 -29.84
C PRO A 111 -26.50 19.01 -31.36
#